data_AF-A0AB38DQB8-F1
#
_entry.id   AF-A0AB38DQB8-F1
#
_cell.length_a   1.000
_cell.length_b   1.000
_cell.length_c   1.000
_cell.angle_alpha   90.00
_cell.angle_beta   90.00
_cell.angle_gamma   90.00
#
_symmetry.space_group_name_H-M   'P 1'
#
loop_
_entity.id
_entity.type
_entity.pdbx_description
1 polymer ?
#
loop_
_entity_poly.entity_id
_entity_poly.type
_entity_poly.pdbx_seq_one_letter_code
_entity_poly.pdbx_strand_id
1 'polypeptide(L)'
;MKVSNNLLIKPYTGRLKIRQRGMTLIEVLVSMFVLAVGVLALLATQLRTVASVQEAESQTIVAQAVQNLMESMLINPTLCSKDIQDDTRCAGKINDKTPEGWIVKSYDNNNVFVEGNKGAVSYRFGNPIKVRDCENNTDKWCKSPDATSLNKREILEDHLGRFEDSLAKALPNANIWYIICNDSTGKDMKIVGNAVEHQCSGGNAPLVVKVLWEIEAEKVEKNDKNDHGLNTNGKKIVYTYQARSAE
;
A
#
# COMPACT_ATOMS: atom_id res chain seq x y z
N MET A 1 -108.15 16.12 -24.10
CA MET A 1 -107.61 16.74 -22.87
C MET A 1 -106.10 16.89 -23.04
N LYS A 2 -105.60 18.13 -23.10
CA LYS A 2 -104.16 18.46 -23.11
C LYS A 2 -103.62 18.33 -21.69
N VAL A 3 -102.44 17.74 -21.53
CA VAL A 3 -101.56 18.03 -20.40
C VAL A 3 -100.17 18.29 -20.95
N SER A 4 -99.77 19.56 -20.96
CA SER A 4 -98.39 20.00 -21.14
C SER A 4 -97.61 19.73 -19.85
N ASN A 5 -96.38 19.25 -19.97
CA ASN A 5 -95.36 19.49 -18.97
C ASN A 5 -94.03 19.81 -19.67
N ASN A 6 -93.64 21.07 -19.56
CA ASN A 6 -92.36 21.61 -19.97
C ASN A 6 -91.32 21.23 -18.90
N LEU A 7 -90.32 20.41 -19.26
CA LEU A 7 -89.06 20.37 -18.53
C LEU A 7 -87.92 20.66 -19.50
N LEU A 8 -87.60 21.95 -19.60
CA LEU A 8 -86.49 22.47 -20.37
C LEU A 8 -85.23 22.33 -19.49
N ILE A 9 -84.53 21.21 -19.63
CA ILE A 9 -83.25 20.99 -18.96
C ILE A 9 -82.22 21.87 -19.67
N LYS A 10 -81.84 23.01 -19.06
CA LYS A 10 -80.69 23.81 -19.52
C LYS A 10 -79.40 23.15 -19.01
N PRO A 11 -78.42 22.83 -19.86
CA PRO A 11 -77.12 22.40 -19.38
C PRO A 11 -76.40 23.61 -18.75
N TYR A 12 -76.10 23.52 -17.46
CA TYR A 12 -75.14 24.43 -16.84
C TYR A 12 -73.75 24.13 -17.42
N THR A 13 -73.30 24.97 -18.33
CA THR A 13 -71.90 25.02 -18.79
C THR A 13 -71.03 25.61 -17.69
N GLY A 14 -70.73 24.80 -16.68
CA GLY A 14 -69.69 25.07 -15.69
C GLY A 14 -68.31 25.00 -16.36
N ARG A 15 -67.84 26.12 -16.91
CA ARG A 15 -66.49 26.28 -17.44
C ARG A 15 -65.50 26.30 -16.27
N LEU A 16 -64.94 25.14 -15.90
CA LEU A 16 -63.76 25.08 -15.05
C LEU A 16 -62.62 25.82 -15.76
N LYS A 17 -62.36 27.06 -15.32
CA LYS A 17 -61.20 27.85 -15.73
C LYS A 17 -59.98 27.24 -15.06
N ILE A 18 -59.45 26.15 -15.62
CA ILE A 18 -58.13 25.66 -15.28
C ILE A 18 -57.16 26.75 -15.78
N ARG A 19 -56.65 27.55 -14.84
CA ARG A 19 -55.55 28.46 -15.12
C ARG A 19 -54.34 27.58 -15.40
N GLN A 20 -54.12 27.24 -16.66
CA GLN A 20 -52.86 26.67 -17.12
C GLN A 20 -51.75 27.65 -16.69
N ARG A 21 -51.09 27.33 -15.57
CA ARG A 21 -49.76 27.86 -15.28
C ARG A 21 -48.86 27.20 -16.32
N GLY A 22 -48.59 27.92 -17.42
CA GLY A 22 -47.58 27.50 -18.36
C GLY A 22 -46.28 27.28 -17.61
N MET A 23 -45.64 26.14 -17.86
CA MET A 23 -44.30 25.82 -17.36
C MET A 23 -43.39 26.95 -17.87
N THR A 24 -42.96 27.83 -16.97
CA THR A 24 -42.22 29.02 -17.41
C THR A 24 -40.85 28.56 -17.91
N LEU A 25 -40.41 29.06 -19.07
CA LEU A 25 -39.11 28.66 -19.66
C LEU A 25 -37.96 28.90 -18.67
N ILE A 26 -38.08 29.93 -17.83
CA ILE A 26 -37.11 30.25 -16.79
C ILE A 26 -37.02 29.19 -15.69
N GLU A 27 -38.13 28.53 -15.32
CA GLU A 27 -38.15 27.49 -14.29
C GLU A 27 -37.40 26.24 -14.73
N VAL A 28 -37.56 25.86 -16.01
CA VAL A 28 -36.81 24.74 -16.62
C VAL A 28 -35.33 25.09 -16.75
N LEU A 29 -35.00 26.33 -17.15
CA LEU A 29 -33.63 26.78 -17.31
C LEU A 29 -32.89 26.82 -15.96
N VAL A 30 -33.53 27.34 -14.91
CA VAL A 30 -32.98 27.32 -13.55
C VAL A 30 -32.85 25.88 -13.03
N SER A 31 -33.83 25.01 -13.31
CA SER A 31 -33.75 23.60 -12.90
C SER A 31 -32.59 22.86 -13.58
N MET A 32 -32.36 23.09 -14.88
CA MET A 32 -31.21 22.53 -15.59
C MET A 32 -29.89 23.09 -15.06
N PHE A 33 -29.83 24.37 -14.72
CA PHE A 33 -28.63 24.99 -14.14
C PHE A 33 -28.30 24.38 -12.77
N VAL A 34 -29.28 24.29 -11.88
CA VAL A 34 -29.09 23.68 -10.55
C VAL A 34 -28.72 22.19 -10.67
N LEU A 35 -29.33 21.45 -11.61
CA LEU A 35 -28.99 20.06 -11.86
C LEU A 35 -27.55 19.92 -12.37
N ALA A 36 -27.14 20.74 -13.34
CA ALA A 36 -25.78 20.71 -13.87
C ALA A 36 -24.74 21.01 -12.78
N VAL A 37 -24.99 22.03 -11.94
CA VAL A 37 -24.11 22.34 -10.80
C VAL A 37 -24.10 21.19 -9.77
N GLY A 38 -25.24 20.58 -9.50
CA GLY A 38 -25.35 19.42 -8.60
C GLY A 38 -24.57 18.20 -9.09
N VAL A 39 -24.66 17.88 -10.39
CA VAL A 39 -23.91 16.77 -11.00
C VAL A 39 -22.41 17.05 -10.99
N LEU A 40 -21.97 18.28 -11.30
CA LEU A 40 -20.56 18.66 -11.23
C LEU A 40 -20.00 18.54 -9.81
N ALA A 41 -20.78 18.94 -8.80
CA ALA A 41 -20.40 18.80 -7.40
C ALA A 41 -20.27 17.32 -7.01
N LEU A 42 -21.21 16.46 -7.41
CA LEU A 42 -21.16 15.02 -7.16
C LEU A 42 -19.94 14.37 -7.83
N LEU A 43 -19.67 14.69 -9.10
CA LEU A 43 -18.49 14.19 -9.81
C LEU A 43 -17.19 14.60 -9.12
N ALA A 44 -17.10 15.84 -8.64
CA ALA A 44 -15.94 16.30 -7.87
C ALA A 44 -15.76 15.52 -6.55
N THR A 45 -16.85 15.19 -5.86
CA THR A 45 -16.77 14.36 -4.63
C THR A 45 -16.37 12.92 -4.93
N GLN A 46 -16.89 12.33 -6.00
CA GLN A 46 -16.55 10.96 -6.42
C GLN A 46 -15.06 10.84 -6.77
N LEU A 47 -14.50 11.81 -7.49
CA LEU A 47 -13.07 11.83 -7.81
C LEU A 47 -12.19 11.89 -6.56
N ARG A 48 -12.57 12.65 -5.53
CA ARG A 48 -11.83 12.71 -4.26
C ARG A 48 -11.91 11.39 -3.48
N THR A 49 -13.07 10.75 -3.45
CA THR A 49 -13.24 9.47 -2.76
C THR A 49 -12.44 8.35 -3.41
N VAL A 50 -12.34 8.32 -4.75
CA VAL A 50 -11.54 7.31 -5.47
C VAL A 50 -10.07 7.40 -5.08
N ALA A 51 -9.50 8.61 -5.00
CA ALA A 51 -8.11 8.80 -4.58
C ALA A 51 -7.85 8.30 -3.15
N SER A 52 -8.75 8.59 -2.21
CA SER A 52 -8.62 8.12 -0.82
C SER A 52 -8.77 6.60 -0.68
N VAL A 53 -9.62 5.99 -1.49
CA VAL A 53 -9.83 4.53 -1.49
C VAL A 53 -8.60 3.83 -2.07
N GLN A 54 -8.06 4.34 -3.17
CA GLN A 54 -6.85 3.80 -3.80
C GLN A 54 -5.64 3.84 -2.85
N GLU A 55 -5.49 4.93 -2.08
CA GLU A 55 -4.45 5.04 -1.06
C GLU A 55 -4.60 3.97 0.03
N ALA A 56 -5.81 3.82 0.58
CA ALA A 56 -6.09 2.81 1.62
C ALA A 56 -5.96 1.36 1.12
N GLU A 57 -6.32 1.11 -0.14
CA GLU A 57 -6.12 -0.19 -0.80
C GLU A 57 -4.63 -0.51 -0.94
N SER A 58 -3.82 0.45 -1.40
CA SER A 58 -2.38 0.26 -1.55
C SER A 58 -1.70 -0.10 -0.23
N GLN A 59 -2.07 0.60 0.85
CA GLN A 59 -1.57 0.33 2.20
C GLN A 59 -1.97 -1.06 2.70
N THR A 60 -3.21 -1.48 2.43
CA THR A 60 -3.71 -2.79 2.86
C THR A 60 -2.97 -3.92 2.14
N ILE A 61 -2.74 -3.79 0.83
CA ILE A 61 -2.05 -4.82 0.05
C ILE A 61 -0.58 -4.93 0.48
N VAL A 62 0.11 -3.80 0.69
CA VAL A 62 1.49 -3.78 1.19
C VAL A 62 1.56 -4.42 2.58
N ALA A 63 0.62 -4.10 3.47
CA ALA A 63 0.56 -4.70 4.81
C ALA A 63 0.42 -6.23 4.75
N GLN A 64 -0.47 -6.75 3.90
CA GLN A 64 -0.65 -8.18 3.71
C GLN A 64 0.61 -8.84 3.14
N ALA A 65 1.24 -8.23 2.13
CA ALA A 65 2.48 -8.75 1.56
C ALA A 65 3.59 -8.83 2.61
N VAL A 66 3.73 -7.79 3.44
CA VAL A 66 4.73 -7.76 4.52
C VAL A 66 4.40 -8.79 5.60
N GLN A 67 3.14 -8.94 6.00
CA GLN A 67 2.74 -9.98 6.97
C GLN A 67 3.07 -11.37 6.46
N ASN A 68 2.72 -11.69 5.21
CA ASN A 68 3.03 -12.97 4.59
C ASN A 68 4.55 -13.21 4.57
N LEU A 69 5.34 -12.20 4.23
CA LEU A 69 6.81 -12.30 4.26
C LEU A 69 7.32 -12.59 5.67
N MET A 70 6.80 -11.89 6.67
CA MET A 70 7.21 -12.05 8.07
C MET A 70 6.88 -13.45 8.58
N GLU A 71 5.69 -13.96 8.29
CA GLU A 71 5.32 -15.34 8.60
C GLU A 71 6.24 -16.35 7.89
N SER A 72 6.52 -16.12 6.61
CA SER A 72 7.46 -16.92 5.82
C SER A 72 8.89 -16.93 6.39
N MET A 73 9.36 -15.81 6.94
CA MET A 73 10.66 -15.75 7.63
C MET A 73 10.64 -16.53 8.95
N LEU A 74 9.54 -16.45 9.71
CA LEU A 74 9.38 -17.14 10.99
C LEU A 74 9.34 -18.67 10.86
N ILE A 75 8.89 -19.19 9.72
CA ILE A 75 8.79 -20.63 9.44
C ILE A 75 10.15 -21.31 9.29
N ASN A 76 11.16 -20.62 8.74
CA ASN A 76 12.46 -21.22 8.45
C ASN A 76 13.63 -20.48 9.14
N PRO A 77 13.70 -20.49 10.49
CA PRO A 77 14.84 -19.95 11.20
C PRO A 77 16.10 -20.78 10.93
N THR A 78 17.24 -20.09 11.00
CA THR A 78 18.51 -20.75 11.28
C THR A 78 18.58 -21.05 12.78
N LEU A 79 18.97 -22.27 13.13
CA LEU A 79 19.06 -22.70 14.53
C LEU A 79 20.51 -22.63 14.96
N CYS A 80 20.77 -21.82 15.97
CA CYS A 80 22.10 -21.56 16.51
C CYS A 80 22.21 -22.19 17.89
N SER A 81 23.30 -22.91 18.13
CA SER A 81 23.64 -23.47 19.42
C SER A 81 25.15 -23.34 19.64
N LYS A 82 25.62 -23.63 20.85
CA LYS A 82 27.05 -23.62 21.17
C LYS A 82 27.85 -24.63 20.34
N ASP A 83 27.23 -25.74 19.94
CA ASP A 83 27.85 -26.76 19.07
C ASP A 83 27.96 -26.32 17.59
N ILE A 84 27.23 -25.26 17.20
CA ILE A 84 27.16 -24.72 15.84
C ILE A 84 27.67 -23.25 15.85
N GLN A 85 28.64 -22.94 16.72
CA GLN A 85 29.13 -21.58 16.93
C GLN A 85 29.93 -21.03 15.74
N ASP A 86 30.59 -21.90 14.96
CA ASP A 86 31.40 -21.54 13.78
C ASP A 86 30.56 -21.23 12.53
N ASP A 87 29.24 -21.40 12.59
CA ASP A 87 28.38 -20.95 11.51
C ASP A 87 28.31 -19.42 11.52
N THR A 88 28.80 -18.81 10.45
CA THR A 88 28.73 -17.35 10.26
C THR A 88 27.32 -16.76 10.38
N ARG A 89 26.27 -17.58 10.18
CA ARG A 89 24.85 -17.19 10.38
C ARG A 89 24.46 -17.04 11.85
N CYS A 90 25.28 -17.58 12.76
CA CYS A 90 25.09 -17.56 14.21
C CYS A 90 26.00 -16.58 14.93
N ALA A 91 26.86 -15.86 14.19
CA ALA A 91 27.80 -14.89 14.74
C ALA A 91 27.08 -13.87 15.62
N GLY A 92 27.56 -13.61 16.84
CA GLY A 92 26.95 -12.61 17.74
C GLY A 92 25.60 -13.00 18.36
N LYS A 93 24.98 -14.12 17.96
CA LYS A 93 23.73 -14.65 18.57
C LYS A 93 24.00 -15.63 19.71
N ILE A 94 25.09 -16.37 19.62
CA ILE A 94 25.57 -17.29 20.66
C ILE A 94 26.91 -16.77 21.18
N ASN A 95 27.12 -16.85 22.50
CA ASN A 95 28.39 -16.51 23.13
C ASN A 95 28.71 -17.48 24.27
N ASP A 96 29.86 -17.30 24.92
CA ASP A 96 30.31 -18.16 26.03
C ASP A 96 29.36 -18.16 27.25
N LYS A 97 28.46 -17.16 27.33
CA LYS A 97 27.44 -17.05 28.38
C LYS A 97 26.12 -17.74 28.02
N THR A 98 25.95 -18.19 26.78
CA THR A 98 24.75 -18.96 26.39
C THR A 98 24.79 -20.34 27.06
N PRO A 99 23.72 -20.75 27.77
CA PRO A 99 23.68 -22.07 28.42
C PRO A 99 23.90 -23.22 27.44
N GLU A 100 24.50 -24.30 27.92
CA GLU A 100 24.64 -25.53 27.12
C GLU A 100 23.26 -26.13 26.80
N GLY A 101 23.11 -26.65 25.57
CA GLY A 101 21.85 -27.22 25.09
C GLY A 101 20.78 -26.21 24.66
N TRP A 102 21.02 -24.90 24.79
CA TRP A 102 20.10 -23.88 24.26
C TRP A 102 20.18 -23.75 22.74
N ILE A 103 19.01 -23.61 22.12
CA ILE A 103 18.86 -23.34 20.70
C ILE A 103 18.27 -21.94 20.54
N VAL A 104 19.03 -21.04 19.94
CA VAL A 104 18.60 -19.68 19.57
C VAL A 104 18.19 -19.69 18.10
N LYS A 105 17.03 -19.13 17.79
CA LYS A 105 16.61 -18.91 16.40
C LYS A 105 17.28 -17.63 15.90
N SER A 106 18.03 -17.72 14.82
CA SER A 106 18.46 -16.55 14.06
C SER A 106 17.70 -16.49 12.76
N TYR A 107 17.16 -15.32 12.48
CA TYR A 107 16.55 -15.04 11.20
C TYR A 107 17.58 -14.36 10.28
N ASP A 108 18.60 -13.69 10.80
CA ASP A 108 19.50 -12.81 10.03
C ASP A 108 20.74 -13.52 9.45
N ASN A 109 21.40 -12.85 8.51
CA ASN A 109 22.75 -13.17 8.09
C ASN A 109 23.70 -12.03 8.48
N ASN A 110 24.35 -12.14 9.65
CA ASN A 110 25.27 -11.12 10.19
C ASN A 110 26.49 -10.73 9.32
N ASN A 111 26.57 -11.24 8.09
CA ASN A 111 27.63 -10.95 7.12
C ASN A 111 27.19 -10.02 5.98
N VAL A 112 25.92 -9.59 5.93
CA VAL A 112 25.44 -8.64 4.92
C VAL A 112 25.04 -7.35 5.61
N PHE A 113 26.00 -6.42 5.67
CA PHE A 113 25.80 -5.11 6.26
C PHE A 113 25.08 -4.18 5.29
N VAL A 114 24.24 -3.30 5.84
CA VAL A 114 23.67 -2.20 5.07
C VAL A 114 24.79 -1.27 4.61
N GLU A 115 24.82 -0.92 3.32
CA GLU A 115 25.71 0.12 2.81
C GLU A 115 25.54 1.41 3.62
N GLY A 116 26.64 1.93 4.18
CA GLY A 116 26.62 3.14 5.01
C GLY A 116 26.37 2.94 6.51
N ASN A 117 25.93 1.76 6.97
CA ASN A 117 25.82 1.45 8.40
C ASN A 117 26.19 -0.02 8.71
N LYS A 118 27.46 -0.25 9.10
CA LYS A 118 28.00 -1.56 9.51
C LYS A 118 27.33 -2.15 10.77
N GLY A 119 26.51 -1.39 11.49
CA GLY A 119 25.72 -1.89 12.60
C GLY A 119 24.36 -2.45 12.16
N ALA A 120 23.84 -2.06 11.00
CA ALA A 120 22.59 -2.55 10.48
C ALA A 120 22.82 -3.80 9.61
N VAL A 121 22.13 -4.88 9.95
CA VAL A 121 22.15 -6.12 9.18
C VAL A 121 20.99 -6.05 8.19
N SER A 122 21.26 -6.35 6.93
CA SER A 122 20.24 -6.50 5.88
C SER A 122 20.31 -7.90 5.33
N TYR A 123 19.14 -8.45 4.99
CA TYR A 123 19.05 -9.77 4.37
C TYR A 123 19.62 -9.81 2.95
N ARG A 124 19.95 -8.65 2.38
CA ARG A 124 20.41 -8.48 1.00
C ARG A 124 21.42 -7.34 0.89
N PHE A 125 22.35 -7.47 -0.06
CA PHE A 125 23.46 -6.53 -0.27
C PHE A 125 23.00 -5.17 -0.84
N GLY A 126 21.96 -5.13 -1.68
CA GLY A 126 21.40 -3.88 -2.18
C GLY A 126 20.50 -3.25 -1.13
N ASN A 127 20.67 -1.98 -0.82
CA ASN A 127 19.84 -1.36 0.20
C ASN A 127 19.72 0.17 0.06
N PRO A 128 18.50 0.70 -0.14
CA PRO A 128 17.22 0.01 -0.35
C PRO A 128 17.14 -0.76 -1.67
N ILE A 129 16.37 -1.86 -1.70
CA ILE A 129 16.20 -2.68 -2.90
C ILE A 129 15.03 -2.16 -3.70
N LYS A 130 15.24 -1.89 -4.99
CA LYS A 130 14.14 -1.68 -5.93
C LYS A 130 13.44 -3.02 -6.21
N VAL A 131 12.13 -3.07 -5.99
CA VAL A 131 11.30 -4.26 -6.21
C VAL A 131 11.36 -4.73 -7.66
N ARG A 132 11.33 -6.04 -7.87
CA ARG A 132 11.36 -6.71 -9.17
C ARG A 132 10.22 -7.72 -9.27
N ASP A 133 9.68 -7.92 -10.47
CA ASP A 133 8.72 -8.99 -10.72
C ASP A 133 9.43 -10.35 -10.94
N CYS A 134 8.67 -11.43 -10.87
CA CYS A 134 9.17 -12.77 -11.19
C CYS A 134 9.29 -13.04 -12.70
N GLU A 135 8.57 -12.29 -13.56
CA GLU A 135 8.36 -12.62 -14.98
C GLU A 135 9.39 -12.02 -15.93
N ASN A 136 9.92 -10.82 -15.65
CA ASN A 136 10.71 -10.03 -16.60
C ASN A 136 12.21 -10.01 -16.32
N ASN A 137 12.71 -10.83 -15.38
CA ASN A 137 14.12 -10.81 -15.01
C ASN A 137 14.86 -12.06 -15.49
N THR A 138 15.93 -11.82 -16.27
CA THR A 138 16.81 -12.81 -16.92
C THR A 138 17.48 -13.80 -15.95
N ASP A 139 17.34 -13.59 -14.64
CA ASP A 139 18.05 -14.34 -13.59
C ASP A 139 17.16 -15.29 -12.76
N LYS A 140 15.89 -15.54 -13.14
CA LYS A 140 14.95 -16.40 -12.37
C LYS A 140 14.96 -16.06 -10.88
N TRP A 141 14.65 -14.80 -10.57
CA TRP A 141 14.64 -14.29 -9.20
C TRP A 141 13.72 -15.11 -8.27
N CYS A 142 12.59 -15.54 -8.81
CA CYS A 142 11.68 -16.48 -8.16
C CYS A 142 11.97 -17.90 -8.65
N LYS A 143 11.91 -18.87 -7.74
CA LYS A 143 12.14 -20.27 -8.10
C LYS A 143 10.94 -20.80 -8.88
N SER A 144 11.23 -21.67 -9.84
CA SER A 144 10.20 -22.39 -10.58
C SER A 144 9.39 -23.27 -9.62
N PRO A 145 8.06 -23.40 -9.80
CA PRO A 145 7.26 -24.37 -9.05
C PRO A 145 7.76 -25.82 -9.22
N ASP A 146 8.50 -26.11 -10.29
CA ASP A 146 9.06 -27.44 -10.58
C ASP A 146 10.46 -27.68 -9.97
N ALA A 147 10.92 -26.84 -9.02
CA ALA A 147 12.22 -27.02 -8.39
C ALA A 147 12.26 -28.34 -7.58
N THR A 148 13.14 -29.27 -7.96
CA THR A 148 13.21 -30.63 -7.40
C THR A 148 13.99 -30.74 -6.09
N SER A 149 14.74 -29.70 -5.71
CA SER A 149 15.39 -29.57 -4.41
C SER A 149 15.59 -28.10 -4.08
N LEU A 150 15.24 -27.69 -2.87
CA LEU A 150 15.50 -26.35 -2.36
C LEU A 150 16.26 -26.46 -1.04
N ASN A 151 17.45 -25.86 -0.97
CA ASN A 151 18.11 -25.66 0.31
C ASN A 151 17.46 -24.50 1.08
N LYS A 152 17.70 -24.38 2.40
CA LYS A 152 17.07 -23.34 3.24
C LYS A 152 17.27 -21.91 2.70
N ARG A 153 18.40 -21.63 2.06
CA ARG A 153 18.71 -20.32 1.47
C ARG A 153 17.87 -20.08 0.22
N GLU A 154 17.68 -21.11 -0.61
CA GLU A 154 16.82 -21.00 -1.80
C GLU A 154 15.35 -20.80 -1.45
N ILE A 155 14.86 -21.40 -0.36
CA ILE A 155 13.50 -21.14 0.15
C ILE A 155 13.36 -19.67 0.58
N LEU A 156 14.35 -19.16 1.31
CA LEU A 156 14.37 -17.76 1.75
C LEU A 156 14.40 -16.79 0.55
N GLU A 157 15.28 -17.06 -0.42
CA GLU A 157 15.36 -16.28 -1.66
C GLU A 157 14.03 -16.31 -2.43
N ASP A 158 13.34 -17.46 -2.50
CA ASP A 158 12.03 -17.58 -3.13
C ASP A 158 10.93 -16.80 -2.37
N HIS A 159 10.92 -16.85 -1.03
CA HIS A 159 9.99 -16.05 -0.22
C HIS A 159 10.18 -14.54 -0.46
N LEU A 160 11.43 -14.08 -0.51
CA LEU A 160 11.76 -12.69 -0.85
C LEU A 160 11.34 -12.35 -2.28
N GLY A 161 11.52 -13.30 -3.21
CA GLY A 161 11.09 -13.15 -4.60
C GLY A 161 9.58 -12.99 -4.75
N ARG A 162 8.80 -13.85 -4.10
CA ARG A 162 7.33 -13.77 -4.09
C ARG A 162 6.82 -12.50 -3.42
N PHE A 163 7.51 -12.02 -2.39
CA PHE A 163 7.20 -10.75 -1.78
C PHE A 163 7.43 -9.58 -2.74
N GLU A 164 8.59 -9.52 -3.39
CA GLU A 164 8.89 -8.51 -4.43
C GLU A 164 7.82 -8.56 -5.55
N ASP A 165 7.50 -9.75 -6.05
CA ASP A 165 6.49 -9.95 -7.11
C ASP A 165 5.08 -9.53 -6.68
N SER A 166 4.70 -9.82 -5.44
CA SER A 166 3.41 -9.40 -4.88
C SER A 166 3.30 -7.87 -4.83
N LEU A 167 4.38 -7.18 -4.43
CA LEU A 167 4.42 -5.72 -4.44
C LEU A 167 4.39 -5.15 -5.86
N ALA A 168 5.17 -5.73 -6.79
CA ALA A 168 5.22 -5.30 -8.18
C ALA A 168 3.84 -5.42 -8.86
N LYS A 169 3.14 -6.53 -8.64
CA LYS A 169 1.81 -6.78 -9.21
C LYS A 169 0.72 -5.94 -8.56
N ALA A 170 0.83 -5.68 -7.25
CA ALA A 170 -0.11 -4.84 -6.52
C ALA A 170 -0.05 -3.37 -6.96
N LEU A 171 1.15 -2.87 -7.27
CA LEU A 171 1.39 -1.47 -7.58
C LEU A 171 2.19 -1.33 -8.89
N PRO A 172 1.59 -1.67 -10.04
CA PRO A 172 2.30 -1.79 -11.33
C PRO A 172 2.87 -0.47 -11.86
N ASN A 173 2.33 0.67 -11.42
CA ASN A 173 2.74 2.01 -11.84
C ASN A 173 3.54 2.76 -10.76
N ALA A 174 3.92 2.09 -9.67
CA ALA A 174 4.67 2.70 -8.58
C ALA A 174 6.16 2.33 -8.67
N ASN A 175 7.03 3.25 -8.24
CA ASN A 175 8.40 2.87 -7.91
C ASN A 175 8.41 2.42 -6.45
N ILE A 176 8.85 1.19 -6.19
CA ILE A 176 8.78 0.57 -4.87
C ILE A 176 10.19 0.18 -4.43
N TRP A 177 10.51 0.50 -3.19
CA TRP A 177 11.72 0.08 -2.50
C TRP A 177 11.38 -0.59 -1.19
N TYR A 178 12.20 -1.53 -0.77
CA TYR A 178 12.07 -2.14 0.54
C TYR A 178 13.43 -2.45 1.17
N ILE A 179 13.39 -2.67 2.47
CA ILE A 179 14.52 -3.11 3.28
C ILE A 179 14.00 -3.96 4.43
N ILE A 180 14.78 -4.97 4.81
CA ILE A 180 14.60 -5.73 6.03
C ILE A 180 15.84 -5.48 6.89
N CYS A 181 15.68 -4.85 8.06
CA CYS A 181 16.80 -4.44 8.91
C CYS A 181 16.44 -4.39 10.40
N ASN A 182 17.45 -4.39 11.26
CA ASN A 182 17.26 -4.12 12.69
C ASN A 182 17.02 -2.62 12.92
N ASP A 183 15.89 -2.26 13.52
CA ASP A 183 15.57 -0.87 13.84
C ASP A 183 14.75 -0.71 15.12
N SER A 184 15.17 0.23 15.96
CA SER A 184 14.49 0.63 17.19
C SER A 184 13.95 2.07 17.13
N THR A 185 14.35 2.85 16.12
CA THR A 185 14.04 4.27 16.03
C THR A 185 12.61 4.54 15.58
N GLY A 186 12.02 3.62 14.81
CA GLY A 186 10.68 3.80 14.24
C GLY A 186 10.60 4.86 13.15
N LYS A 187 11.76 5.32 12.64
CA LYS A 187 11.82 6.30 11.55
C LYS A 187 11.51 5.62 10.22
N ASP A 188 10.57 6.18 9.47
CA ASP A 188 10.26 5.70 8.13
C ASP A 188 11.42 5.94 7.15
N MET A 189 11.42 5.18 6.06
CA MET A 189 12.33 5.44 4.94
C MET A 189 12.07 6.81 4.33
N LYS A 190 13.11 7.40 3.76
CA LYS A 190 13.03 8.73 3.14
C LYS A 190 13.67 8.73 1.77
N ILE A 191 13.22 9.65 0.92
CA ILE A 191 13.92 9.97 -0.31
C ILE A 191 14.67 11.28 -0.10
N VAL A 192 15.99 11.25 -0.32
CA VAL A 192 16.87 12.41 -0.23
C VAL A 192 17.54 12.59 -1.59
N GLY A 193 17.07 13.57 -2.35
CA GLY A 193 17.46 13.75 -3.74
C GLY A 193 17.05 12.57 -4.61
N ASN A 194 18.03 11.85 -5.17
CA ASN A 194 17.80 10.65 -6.00
C ASN A 194 18.03 9.33 -5.24
N ALA A 195 18.38 9.39 -3.96
CA ALA A 195 18.68 8.22 -3.14
C ALA A 195 17.55 7.94 -2.14
N VAL A 196 17.35 6.67 -1.83
CA VAL A 196 16.44 6.24 -0.77
C VAL A 196 17.27 5.93 0.48
N GLU A 197 16.93 6.56 1.59
CA GLU A 197 17.54 6.34 2.89
C GLU A 197 16.65 5.40 3.73
N HIS A 198 17.26 4.33 4.24
CA HIS A 198 16.54 3.29 4.98
C HIS A 198 16.28 3.59 6.47
N GLN A 199 17.07 4.50 7.07
CA GLN A 199 16.90 4.94 8.47
C GLN A 199 16.85 3.79 9.49
N CYS A 200 17.73 2.79 9.37
CA CYS A 200 17.82 1.68 10.33
C CYS A 200 18.89 1.96 11.40
N SER A 201 18.56 1.73 12.66
CA SER A 201 19.52 1.88 13.77
C SER A 201 20.62 0.82 13.76
N GLY A 202 20.28 -0.41 13.38
CA GLY A 202 21.16 -1.57 13.54
C GLY A 202 21.30 -2.06 14.99
N GLY A 203 22.29 -2.91 15.23
CA GLY A 203 22.60 -3.54 16.50
C GLY A 203 21.61 -4.64 16.89
N ASN A 204 21.38 -4.81 18.19
CA ASN A 204 20.41 -5.77 18.74
C ASN A 204 18.96 -5.25 18.69
N ALA A 205 18.65 -4.33 17.79
CA ALA A 205 17.28 -3.85 17.60
C ALA A 205 16.40 -4.94 16.96
N PRO A 206 15.07 -4.93 17.17
CA PRO A 206 14.18 -5.91 16.56
C PRO A 206 14.21 -5.79 15.03
N LEU A 207 13.87 -6.89 14.35
CA LEU A 207 13.79 -6.91 12.90
C LEU A 207 12.56 -6.15 12.40
N VAL A 208 12.76 -5.30 11.40
CA VAL A 208 11.73 -4.45 10.80
C VAL A 208 11.77 -4.59 9.28
N VAL A 209 10.61 -4.78 8.67
CA VAL A 209 10.42 -4.65 7.22
C VAL A 209 9.89 -3.25 6.96
N LYS A 210 10.60 -2.49 6.14
CA LYS A 210 10.16 -1.19 5.67
C LYS A 210 9.93 -1.24 4.17
N VAL A 211 8.85 -0.64 3.71
CA VAL A 211 8.49 -0.49 2.30
C VAL A 211 8.21 0.99 2.04
N LEU A 212 8.72 1.50 0.93
CA LEU A 212 8.47 2.86 0.45
C LEU A 212 8.06 2.78 -1.00
N TRP A 213 7.02 3.51 -1.39
CA TRP A 213 6.64 3.61 -2.79
C TRP A 213 6.22 5.01 -3.18
N GLU A 214 6.47 5.33 -4.44
CA GLU A 214 6.06 6.59 -5.05
C GLU A 214 4.95 6.36 -6.07
N ILE A 215 3.88 7.15 -5.97
CA ILE A 215 2.80 7.22 -6.97
C ILE A 215 2.77 8.62 -7.55
N GLU A 216 2.58 8.76 -8.85
CA GLU A 216 2.38 10.05 -9.49
C GLU A 216 1.06 10.68 -9.01
N ALA A 217 1.12 11.92 -8.55
CA ALA A 217 -0.07 12.63 -8.13
C ALA A 217 -0.68 13.38 -9.33
N GLU A 218 -1.92 13.03 -9.70
CA GLU A 218 -2.61 13.66 -10.83
C GLU A 218 -2.88 15.16 -10.65
N LYS A 219 -2.82 15.70 -9.42
CA LYS A 219 -2.90 17.15 -9.14
C LYS A 219 -2.13 17.54 -7.87
N VAL A 220 -0.84 17.83 -8.01
CA VAL A 220 -0.15 18.72 -7.05
C VAL A 220 -0.06 20.10 -7.72
N GLU A 221 -1.14 20.87 -7.62
CA GLU A 221 -0.95 22.32 -7.70
C GLU A 221 -0.12 22.70 -6.48
N LYS A 222 1.04 23.34 -6.71
CA LYS A 222 1.89 23.92 -5.66
C LYS A 222 1.11 25.02 -4.94
N ASN A 223 0.21 24.66 -4.05
CA ASN A 223 -0.30 25.57 -3.04
C ASN A 223 0.51 25.28 -1.78
N ASP A 224 1.60 26.05 -1.63
CA ASP A 224 2.61 26.04 -0.55
C ASP A 224 2.06 26.18 0.89
N LYS A 225 0.76 25.97 1.14
CA LYS A 225 0.15 26.23 2.45
C LYS A 225 -0.88 25.21 2.95
N ASN A 226 -1.17 24.12 2.25
CA ASN A 226 -2.07 23.07 2.75
C ASN A 226 -1.66 21.67 2.25
N ASP A 227 -0.37 21.33 2.28
CA ASP A 227 0.03 19.93 2.08
C ASP A 227 -0.26 19.18 3.38
N HIS A 228 -1.30 18.35 3.39
CA HIS A 228 -1.80 17.65 4.56
C HIS A 228 -0.82 16.55 4.99
N GLY A 229 0.37 16.90 5.51
CA GLY A 229 1.32 15.96 6.12
C GLY A 229 1.86 14.85 5.20
N LEU A 230 1.68 14.97 3.88
CA LEU A 230 2.14 13.98 2.91
C LEU A 230 3.61 14.25 2.54
N ASN A 231 4.43 13.20 2.50
CA ASN A 231 5.79 13.32 2.00
C ASN A 231 5.74 13.37 0.47
N THR A 232 6.34 14.40 -0.14
CA THR A 232 6.33 14.58 -1.60
C THR A 232 7.75 14.56 -2.17
N ASN A 233 7.91 13.92 -3.35
CA ASN A 233 9.13 13.97 -4.14
C ASN A 233 8.80 14.51 -5.54
N GLY A 234 8.94 15.83 -5.69
CA GLY A 234 8.54 16.52 -6.92
C GLY A 234 7.03 16.46 -7.16
N LYS A 235 6.59 15.72 -8.18
CA LYS A 235 5.17 15.51 -8.51
C LYS A 235 4.62 14.16 -7.99
N LYS A 236 5.40 13.44 -7.19
CA LYS A 236 5.03 12.14 -6.67
C LYS A 236 4.73 12.23 -5.17
N ILE A 237 3.72 11.49 -4.73
CA ILE A 237 3.46 11.27 -3.31
C ILE A 237 4.25 10.05 -2.87
N VAL A 238 4.94 10.18 -1.74
CA VAL A 238 5.77 9.15 -1.12
C VAL A 238 4.98 8.52 0.02
N TYR A 239 4.74 7.23 -0.09
CA TYR A 239 4.11 6.43 0.95
C TYR A 239 5.14 5.53 1.60
N THR A 240 4.96 5.27 2.89
CA THR A 240 5.81 4.37 3.67
C THR A 240 4.96 3.43 4.50
N TYR A 241 5.45 2.21 4.66
CA TYR A 241 4.90 1.21 5.54
C TYR A 241 6.04 0.55 6.30
N GLN A 242 5.85 0.30 7.60
CA GLN A 242 6.81 -0.46 8.38
C GLN A 242 6.09 -1.42 9.33
N ALA A 243 6.62 -2.64 9.43
CA ALA A 243 6.17 -3.65 10.38
C ALA A 243 7.35 -4.25 11.11
N ARG A 244 7.19 -4.44 12.42
CA ARG A 244 8.19 -5.09 13.28
C ARG A 244 7.85 -6.56 13.41
N SER A 245 8.86 -7.42 13.49
CA SER A 245 8.66 -8.80 13.93
C SER A 245 8.17 -8.78 15.37
N ALA A 246 7.08 -9.50 15.63
CA ALA A 246 6.82 -9.95 16.99
C ALA A 246 7.89 -11.00 17.32
N GLU A 247 8.66 -10.74 18.37
CA GLU A 247 9.65 -11.67 18.93
C GLU A 247 9.07 -12.31 20.20
#